data_AF-A0A2X1BMZ4-F1
#
_entry.id   AF-A0A2X1BMZ4-F1
#
_cell.length_a   1.000
_cell.length_b   1.000
_cell.length_c   1.000
_cell.angle_alpha   90.00
_cell.angle_beta   90.00
_cell.angle_gamma   90.00
#
_symmetry.space_group_name_H-M   'P 1'
#
loop_
_entity.id
_entity.type
_entity.pdbx_description
1 polymer ?
#
loop_
_entity_poly.entity_id
_entity_poly.type
_entity_poly.pdbx_seq_one_letter_code
_entity_poly.pdbx_strand_id
1 'polypeptide(L)'
;MNAILNGFRRLADFRGRDRRGQFWPYALTVVAASFIGLWLGMIPAMTRIFEHASAVAATNPEAATVVSGPGHYSVEIHDQAYMPDMGPFFLVLRIGVAAIVVLLAAAVTRRLHDTGRAGYWGLPPVIFLTVGLTAFPIVMAKFMAEDGSGMSLFLLLFLNNMLYIASLIGLIILLSLDSKTTANRYGPPAI
;
A
#
# COMPACT_ATOMS: atom_id res chain seq x y z
N MET A 1 6.44 6.85 -28.93
CA MET A 1 6.13 7.70 -27.75
C MET A 1 6.28 6.82 -26.51
N ASN A 2 7.12 7.21 -25.54
CA ASN A 2 7.48 6.35 -24.40
C ASN A 2 6.23 5.89 -23.63
N ALA A 3 6.08 4.57 -23.43
CA ALA A 3 4.93 3.96 -22.73
C ALA A 3 4.62 4.63 -21.38
N ILE A 4 5.69 5.02 -20.67
CA ILE A 4 5.63 5.72 -19.39
C ILE A 4 4.91 7.08 -19.52
N LEU A 5 5.34 7.92 -20.47
CA LEU A 5 4.75 9.25 -20.70
C LEU A 5 3.29 9.15 -21.14
N ASN A 6 2.96 8.13 -21.94
CA ASN A 6 1.58 7.88 -22.33
C ASN A 6 0.68 7.53 -21.15
N GLY A 7 1.18 6.72 -20.19
CA GLY A 7 0.45 6.40 -18.97
C GLY A 7 0.13 7.65 -18.14
N PHE A 8 1.12 8.52 -17.91
CA PHE A 8 0.93 9.77 -17.15
C PHE A 8 0.01 10.79 -17.87
N ARG A 9 -0.03 10.81 -19.20
CA ARG A 9 -0.97 11.65 -19.95
C ARG A 9 -2.42 11.16 -19.87
N ARG A 10 -2.63 9.89 -19.51
CA ARG A 10 -3.94 9.21 -19.51
C ARG A 10 -4.35 8.77 -18.09
N LEU A 11 -3.98 9.53 -17.06
CA LEU A 11 -4.29 9.22 -15.66
C LEU A 11 -5.79 9.18 -15.36
N ALA A 12 -6.58 10.04 -16.00
CA ALA A 12 -8.04 10.11 -15.81
C ALA A 12 -8.84 9.44 -16.96
N ASP A 13 -8.16 8.84 -17.94
CA ASP A 13 -8.81 8.24 -19.10
C ASP A 13 -9.00 6.73 -18.92
N PHE A 14 -10.17 6.33 -18.41
CA PHE A 14 -10.51 4.92 -18.20
C PHE A 14 -10.93 4.18 -19.49
N ARG A 15 -10.95 4.86 -20.65
CA ARG A 15 -11.47 4.30 -21.91
C ARG A 15 -10.35 3.71 -22.76
N GLY A 16 -10.74 2.81 -23.65
CA GLY A 16 -9.81 2.13 -24.55
C GLY A 16 -9.04 1.01 -23.88
N ARG A 17 -7.91 0.65 -24.49
CA ARG A 17 -7.18 -0.59 -24.26
C ARG A 17 -5.67 -0.33 -24.25
N ASP A 18 -4.97 -0.94 -23.30
CA ASP A 18 -3.50 -0.88 -23.22
C ASP A 18 -2.93 -2.31 -23.35
N ARG A 19 -1.97 -2.51 -24.27
CA ARG A 19 -1.24 -3.79 -24.41
C ARG A 19 -0.28 -3.99 -23.24
N ARG A 20 0.16 -5.24 -23.00
CA ARG A 20 1.18 -5.57 -21.97
C ARG A 20 2.45 -4.71 -22.07
N GLY A 21 2.91 -4.45 -23.30
CA GLY A 21 4.13 -3.67 -23.56
C GLY A 21 3.98 -2.17 -23.28
N GLN A 22 2.74 -1.67 -23.13
CA GLN A 22 2.46 -0.29 -22.72
C GLN A 22 2.18 -0.23 -21.22
N PHE A 23 1.45 -1.22 -20.69
CA PHE A 23 1.05 -1.30 -19.29
C PHE A 23 2.24 -1.53 -18.34
N TRP A 24 3.06 -2.57 -18.55
CA TRP A 24 4.07 -2.97 -17.58
C TRP A 24 5.18 -1.93 -17.36
N PRO A 25 5.75 -1.28 -18.39
CA PRO A 25 6.75 -0.23 -18.16
C PRO A 25 6.22 0.94 -17.33
N TYR A 26 4.97 1.35 -17.59
CA TYR A 26 4.31 2.38 -16.79
C TYR A 26 4.04 1.91 -15.36
N ALA A 27 3.44 0.73 -15.19
CA ALA A 27 3.09 0.19 -13.88
C ALA A 27 4.32 0.00 -12.98
N LEU A 28 5.41 -0.57 -13.52
CA LEU A 28 6.67 -0.75 -12.79
C LEU A 28 7.30 0.59 -12.42
N THR A 29 7.22 1.59 -13.29
CA THR A 29 7.72 2.94 -13.01
C THR A 29 6.92 3.60 -11.88
N VAL A 30 5.59 3.50 -11.89
CA VAL A 30 4.73 4.01 -10.82
C VAL A 30 5.04 3.32 -9.50
N VAL A 31 5.16 1.98 -9.50
CA VAL A 31 5.49 1.21 -8.31
C VAL A 31 6.86 1.63 -7.75
N ALA A 32 7.90 1.68 -8.59
CA ALA A 32 9.25 2.08 -8.16
C ALA A 32 9.27 3.52 -7.61
N ALA A 33 8.67 4.49 -8.32
CA ALA A 33 8.60 5.88 -7.88
C ALA A 33 7.82 6.01 -6.55
N SER A 34 6.78 5.21 -6.37
CA SER A 34 5.98 5.23 -5.15
C SER A 34 6.69 4.60 -3.96
N PHE A 35 7.52 3.56 -4.17
CA PHE A 35 8.39 3.03 -3.14
C PHE A 35 9.39 4.09 -2.65
N ILE A 36 9.96 4.88 -3.57
CA ILE A 36 10.84 6.00 -3.22
C ILE A 36 10.04 7.07 -2.44
N GLY A 37 8.85 7.45 -2.91
CA GLY A 37 8.00 8.42 -2.22
C GLY A 37 7.58 7.98 -0.82
N LEU A 38 7.22 6.70 -0.66
CA LEU A 38 6.94 6.09 0.64
C LEU A 38 8.18 6.15 1.53
N TRP A 39 9.35 5.72 1.03
CA TRP A 39 10.58 5.75 1.82
C TRP A 39 10.92 7.17 2.30
N LEU A 40 10.82 8.18 1.43
CA LEU A 40 11.03 9.58 1.78
C LEU A 40 10.01 10.11 2.79
N GLY A 41 8.73 9.72 2.68
CA GLY A 41 7.70 10.11 3.65
C GLY A 41 7.84 9.41 5.00
N MET A 42 8.43 8.22 5.02
CA MET A 42 8.61 7.41 6.22
C MET A 42 9.77 7.89 7.08
N ILE A 43 10.83 8.44 6.48
CA ILE A 43 11.95 9.05 7.23
C ILE A 43 11.46 10.05 8.28
N PRO A 44 10.71 11.13 7.95
CA PRO A 44 10.25 12.08 8.96
C PRO A 44 9.20 11.50 9.91
N ALA A 45 8.51 10.43 9.55
CA ALA A 45 7.63 9.73 10.48
C ALA A 45 8.45 8.97 11.54
N MET A 46 9.54 8.31 11.12
CA MET A 46 10.46 7.61 12.03
C MET A 46 11.24 8.56 12.92
N THR A 47 11.71 9.70 12.40
CA THR A 47 12.44 10.68 13.24
C THR A 47 11.56 11.18 14.38
N ARG A 48 10.28 11.47 14.13
CA ARG A 48 9.35 11.89 15.18
C ARG A 48 9.14 10.85 16.28
N ILE A 49 9.00 9.58 15.89
CA ILE A 49 8.86 8.46 16.84
C ILE A 49 10.12 8.34 17.70
N PHE A 50 11.29 8.45 17.06
CA PHE A 50 12.59 8.37 17.74
C PHE A 50 12.86 9.56 18.67
N GLU A 51 12.56 10.77 18.22
CA GLU A 51 12.63 11.99 19.02
C GLU A 51 11.75 11.87 20.27
N HIS A 52 10.53 11.35 20.13
CA HIS A 52 9.64 11.11 21.27
C HIS A 52 10.25 10.08 22.23
N ALA A 53 10.70 8.95 21.71
CA ALA A 53 11.28 7.88 22.54
C ALA A 53 12.52 8.34 23.30
N SER A 54 13.42 9.07 22.64
CA SER A 54 14.62 9.63 23.29
C SER A 54 14.29 10.70 24.34
N ALA A 55 13.28 11.54 24.10
CA ALA A 55 12.81 12.52 25.09
C ALA A 55 12.21 11.85 26.33
N VAL A 56 11.44 10.77 26.14
CA VAL A 56 10.89 9.96 27.24
C VAL A 56 12.03 9.31 28.02
N ALA A 57 13.00 8.70 27.37
CA ALA A 57 14.14 8.07 28.05
C ALA A 57 14.98 9.08 28.86
N ALA A 58 15.11 10.32 28.38
CA ALA A 58 15.81 11.37 29.11
C ALA A 58 15.03 11.88 30.33
N THR A 59 13.70 11.90 30.26
CA THR A 59 12.84 12.44 31.33
C THR A 59 12.37 11.40 32.33
N ASN A 60 12.22 10.15 31.91
CA ASN A 60 11.74 9.03 32.71
C ASN A 60 12.61 7.79 32.46
N PRO A 61 13.81 7.71 33.09
CA PRO A 61 14.77 6.63 32.86
C PRO A 61 14.26 5.25 33.29
N GLU A 62 13.26 5.21 34.16
CA GLU A 62 12.62 3.98 34.64
C GLU A 62 11.54 3.43 33.68
N ALA A 63 10.99 4.28 32.81
CA ALA A 63 9.98 3.91 31.83
C ALA A 63 10.58 3.39 30.51
N ALA A 64 11.89 3.58 30.31
CA ALA A 64 12.56 3.22 29.06
C ALA A 64 13.94 2.58 29.30
N THR A 65 14.20 1.46 28.64
CA THR A 65 15.53 0.85 28.59
C THR A 65 16.26 1.33 27.34
N VAL A 66 17.39 2.00 27.54
CA VAL A 66 18.27 2.44 26.46
C VAL A 66 19.42 1.45 26.32
N VAL A 67 19.48 0.76 25.18
CA VAL A 67 20.63 -0.08 24.82
C VAL A 67 21.46 0.68 23.78
N SER A 68 22.68 1.05 24.17
CA SER A 68 23.65 1.69 23.29
C SER A 68 24.90 0.81 23.15
N GLY A 69 25.28 0.49 21.92
CA GLY A 69 26.57 -0.16 21.63
C GLY A 69 27.17 0.34 20.32
N PRO A 70 28.32 -0.21 19.88
CA PRO A 70 29.00 0.27 18.67
C PRO A 70 28.07 0.15 17.45
N GLY A 71 27.57 1.27 16.96
CA GLY A 71 26.70 1.36 15.79
C GLY A 71 25.20 1.08 16.01
N HIS A 72 24.73 0.88 17.26
CA HIS A 72 23.30 0.73 17.53
C HIS A 72 22.86 1.55 18.75
N TYR A 73 21.73 2.25 18.59
CA TYR A 73 21.04 2.93 19.67
C TYR A 73 19.56 2.56 19.55
N SER A 74 19.05 1.84 20.55
CA SER A 74 17.65 1.45 20.63
C SER A 74 17.08 1.86 21.98
N VAL A 75 15.92 2.50 21.95
CA VAL A 75 15.14 2.85 23.13
C VAL A 75 13.91 1.97 23.14
N GLU A 76 13.77 1.13 24.16
CA GLU A 76 12.59 0.32 24.38
C GLU A 76 11.77 0.98 25.50
N ILE A 77 10.54 1.40 25.17
CA ILE A 77 9.63 2.02 26.13
C ILE A 77 8.73 0.90 26.65
N HIS A 78 8.80 0.63 27.95
CA HIS A 78 8.01 -0.44 28.58
C HIS A 78 6.63 0.04 29.03
N ASP A 79 6.51 1.33 29.33
CA ASP A 79 5.26 1.91 29.79
C ASP A 79 4.42 2.44 28.62
N GLN A 80 3.21 1.88 28.51
CA GLN A 80 2.23 2.21 27.48
C GLN A 80 1.88 3.71 27.46
N ALA A 81 1.97 4.40 28.61
CA ALA A 81 1.65 5.83 28.73
C ALA A 81 2.56 6.73 27.88
N TYR A 82 3.78 6.27 27.58
CA TYR A 82 4.78 7.03 26.82
C TYR A 82 4.96 6.52 25.39
N MET A 83 4.04 5.69 24.90
CA MET A 83 4.11 5.24 23.52
C MET A 83 3.93 6.41 22.54
N PRO A 84 4.79 6.52 21.52
CA PRO A 84 4.63 7.51 20.47
C PRO A 84 3.30 7.35 19.72
N ASP A 85 2.69 8.47 19.34
CA ASP A 85 1.53 8.46 18.43
C ASP A 85 1.95 7.92 17.05
N MET A 86 1.42 6.75 16.69
CA MET A 86 1.65 6.10 15.41
C MET A 86 0.72 6.62 14.29
N GLY A 87 -0.20 7.53 14.61
CA GLY A 87 -1.14 8.13 13.67
C GLY A 87 -0.48 8.73 12.42
N PRO A 88 0.52 9.62 12.55
CA PRO A 88 1.23 10.20 11.42
C PRO A 88 1.93 9.16 10.53
N PHE A 89 2.48 8.10 11.12
CA PHE A 89 3.09 6.99 10.39
C PHE A 89 2.07 6.28 9.49
N PHE A 90 0.93 5.88 10.06
CA PHE A 90 -0.12 5.21 9.29
C PHE A 90 -0.77 6.13 8.26
N LEU A 91 -0.82 7.44 8.53
CA LEU A 91 -1.30 8.44 7.57
C LEU A 91 -0.39 8.52 6.33
N VAL A 92 0.92 8.58 6.51
CA VAL A 92 1.89 8.57 5.38
C VAL A 92 1.71 7.30 4.55
N LEU A 93 1.61 6.14 5.21
CA LEU A 93 1.40 4.86 4.54
C LEU A 93 0.09 4.85 3.73
N ARG A 94 -1.01 5.37 4.30
CA ARG A 94 -2.31 5.49 3.62
C ARG A 94 -2.26 6.39 2.40
N ILE A 95 -1.64 7.56 2.51
CA ILE A 95 -1.52 8.49 1.39
C ILE A 95 -0.67 7.88 0.28
N GLY A 96 0.47 7.27 0.61
CA GLY A 96 1.35 6.65 -0.39
C GLY A 96 0.68 5.49 -1.11
N VAL A 97 -0.01 4.61 -0.38
CA VAL A 97 -0.79 3.50 -0.97
C VAL A 97 -1.94 4.02 -1.84
N ALA A 98 -2.68 5.03 -1.38
CA ALA A 98 -3.75 5.64 -2.16
C ALA A 98 -3.22 6.27 -3.46
N ALA A 99 -2.07 6.93 -3.41
CA ALA A 99 -1.42 7.48 -4.60
C ALA A 99 -1.07 6.40 -5.62
N ILE A 100 -0.52 5.25 -5.19
CA ILE A 100 -0.25 4.09 -6.07
C ILE A 100 -1.53 3.63 -6.75
N VAL A 101 -2.60 3.41 -5.97
CA VAL A 101 -3.88 2.94 -6.49
C VAL A 101 -4.44 3.92 -7.52
N VAL A 102 -4.42 5.22 -7.22
CA VAL A 102 -4.92 6.28 -8.13
C VAL A 102 -4.13 6.32 -9.43
N LEU A 103 -2.79 6.29 -9.35
CA LEU A 103 -1.93 6.32 -10.53
C LEU A 103 -2.13 5.08 -11.42
N LEU A 104 -2.35 3.90 -10.82
CA LEU A 104 -2.54 2.66 -11.57
C LEU A 104 -3.99 2.44 -12.06
N ALA A 105 -4.99 3.08 -11.45
CA ALA A 105 -6.41 2.76 -11.66
C ALA A 105 -6.83 2.77 -13.14
N ALA A 106 -6.51 3.84 -13.86
CA ALA A 106 -6.88 3.95 -15.27
C ALA A 106 -6.10 2.97 -16.16
N ALA A 107 -4.81 2.76 -15.90
CA ALA A 107 -3.98 1.81 -16.65
C ALA A 107 -4.42 0.35 -16.43
N VAL A 108 -4.72 -0.04 -15.19
CA VAL A 108 -5.27 -1.36 -14.83
C VAL A 108 -6.61 -1.58 -15.53
N THR A 109 -7.48 -0.56 -15.53
CA THR A 109 -8.78 -0.61 -16.22
C THR A 109 -8.61 -0.85 -17.72
N ARG A 110 -7.76 -0.09 -18.40
CA ARG A 110 -7.48 -0.27 -19.84
C ARG A 110 -6.80 -1.60 -20.16
N ARG A 111 -5.95 -2.11 -19.27
CA ARG A 111 -5.35 -3.45 -19.42
C ARG A 111 -6.41 -4.54 -19.31
N LEU A 112 -7.33 -4.44 -18.34
CA LEU A 112 -8.44 -5.37 -18.21
C LEU A 112 -9.38 -5.32 -19.43
N HIS A 113 -9.69 -4.12 -19.93
CA HIS A 113 -10.45 -3.91 -21.16
C HIS A 113 -9.80 -4.57 -22.37
N ASP A 114 -8.47 -4.58 -22.44
CA ASP A 114 -7.74 -5.21 -23.55
C ASP A 114 -7.94 -6.73 -23.61
N THR A 115 -8.15 -7.36 -22.46
CA THR A 115 -8.51 -8.78 -22.37
C THR A 115 -10.03 -9.03 -22.47
N GLY A 116 -10.83 -7.98 -22.66
CA GLY A 116 -12.29 -8.02 -22.73
C GLY A 116 -12.98 -8.07 -21.37
N ARG A 117 -12.25 -7.86 -20.26
CA ARG A 117 -12.79 -7.83 -18.89
C ARG A 117 -13.12 -6.41 -18.49
N ALA A 118 -14.02 -6.26 -17.53
CA ALA A 118 -14.36 -4.94 -16.99
C ALA A 118 -13.31 -4.43 -15.97
N GLY A 119 -13.20 -3.11 -15.85
CA GLY A 119 -12.30 -2.48 -14.88
C GLY A 119 -12.58 -2.85 -13.41
N TYR A 120 -13.82 -3.23 -13.07
CA TYR A 120 -14.17 -3.61 -11.70
C TYR A 120 -13.42 -4.85 -11.19
N TRP A 121 -12.83 -5.67 -12.08
CA TRP A 121 -11.95 -6.78 -11.68
C TRP A 121 -10.68 -6.29 -10.96
N GLY A 122 -10.34 -5.00 -11.05
CA GLY A 122 -9.26 -4.38 -10.28
C GLY A 122 -9.65 -3.93 -8.86
N LEU A 123 -10.95 -3.89 -8.52
CA LEU A 123 -11.43 -3.39 -7.22
C LEU A 123 -11.20 -4.34 -6.03
N PRO A 124 -11.34 -5.68 -6.14
CA PRO A 124 -11.20 -6.57 -5.01
C PRO A 124 -9.91 -6.37 -4.18
N PRO A 125 -8.70 -6.30 -4.77
CA PRO A 125 -7.49 -6.05 -3.98
C PRO A 125 -7.48 -4.67 -3.32
N VAL A 126 -8.09 -3.65 -3.93
CA VAL A 126 -8.18 -2.29 -3.34
C VAL A 126 -9.07 -2.29 -2.10
N ILE A 127 -10.18 -3.03 -2.14
CA ILE A 127 -11.11 -3.15 -1.01
C ILE A 127 -10.41 -3.83 0.17
N PHE A 128 -9.83 -5.02 -0.05
CA PHE A 128 -9.16 -5.74 1.04
C PHE A 128 -7.93 -5.01 1.58
N LEU A 129 -7.19 -4.30 0.73
CA LEU A 129 -6.09 -3.44 1.14
C LEU A 129 -6.56 -2.30 2.04
N THR A 130 -7.68 -1.65 1.68
CA THR A 130 -8.26 -0.54 2.45
C THR A 130 -8.76 -1.02 3.81
N VAL A 131 -9.46 -2.15 3.86
CA VAL A 131 -9.88 -2.80 5.11
C VAL A 131 -8.65 -3.12 5.97
N GLY A 132 -7.61 -3.72 5.35
CA GLY A 132 -6.39 -4.06 6.04
C GLY A 132 -5.70 -2.86 6.70
N LEU A 133 -5.54 -1.78 5.93
CA LEU A 133 -4.83 -0.58 6.34
C LEU A 133 -5.59 0.29 7.36
N THR A 134 -6.91 0.14 7.42
CA THR A 134 -7.76 0.82 8.40
C THR A 134 -7.92 0.02 9.68
N ALA A 135 -8.08 -1.30 9.60
CA ALA A 135 -8.26 -2.17 10.76
C ALA A 135 -6.95 -2.50 11.49
N PHE A 136 -5.81 -2.53 10.80
CA PHE A 136 -4.52 -2.92 11.41
C PHE A 136 -4.13 -2.07 12.64
N PRO A 137 -4.16 -0.71 12.60
CA PRO A 137 -3.84 0.09 13.79
C PRO A 137 -4.80 -0.15 14.96
N ILE A 138 -6.07 -0.47 14.67
CA ILE A 138 -7.08 -0.77 15.70
C ILE A 138 -6.75 -2.10 16.40
N VAL A 139 -6.36 -3.12 15.62
CA VAL A 139 -5.93 -4.41 16.16
C VAL A 139 -4.67 -4.25 17.01
N MET A 140 -3.68 -3.48 16.54
CA MET A 140 -2.48 -3.19 17.32
C MET A 140 -2.83 -2.50 18.64
N ALA A 141 -3.64 -1.44 18.61
CA ALA A 141 -4.05 -0.74 19.83
C ALA A 141 -4.76 -1.66 20.83
N LYS A 142 -5.60 -2.59 20.34
CA LYS A 142 -6.28 -3.58 21.19
C LYS A 142 -5.33 -4.58 21.84
N PHE A 143 -4.33 -5.07 21.11
CA PHE A 143 -3.30 -5.93 21.69
C PHE A 143 -2.47 -5.20 22.74
N MET A 144 -2.15 -3.93 22.50
CA MET A 144 -1.39 -3.13 23.47
C MET A 144 -2.19 -2.81 24.73
N ALA A 145 -3.52 -2.71 24.62
CA ALA A 145 -4.42 -2.54 25.75
C ALA A 145 -4.83 -3.87 26.44
N GLU A 146 -4.21 -5.00 26.07
CA GLU A 146 -4.54 -6.34 26.58
C GLU A 146 -6.05 -6.71 26.46
N ASP A 147 -6.72 -6.16 25.44
CA ASP A 147 -8.15 -6.39 25.19
C ASP A 147 -8.35 -7.77 24.54
N GLY A 148 -9.08 -8.66 25.22
CA GLY A 148 -9.37 -10.03 24.76
C GLY A 148 -10.08 -10.12 23.40
N SER A 149 -10.71 -9.04 22.92
CA SER A 149 -11.30 -8.98 21.58
C SER A 149 -10.26 -8.86 20.44
N GLY A 150 -9.01 -8.49 20.75
CA GLY A 150 -7.93 -8.31 19.78
C GLY A 150 -7.65 -9.56 18.94
N MET A 151 -7.71 -10.75 19.56
CA MET A 151 -7.50 -12.02 18.86
C MET A 151 -8.52 -12.28 17.75
N SER A 152 -9.81 -12.00 18.01
CA SER A 152 -10.87 -12.21 17.03
C SER A 152 -10.71 -11.31 15.79
N LEU A 153 -10.44 -10.03 16.02
CA LEU A 153 -10.20 -9.06 14.95
C LEU A 153 -8.91 -9.36 14.18
N PHE A 154 -7.87 -9.84 14.88
CA PHE A 154 -6.65 -10.32 14.25
C PHE A 154 -6.90 -11.48 13.29
N LEU A 155 -7.67 -12.50 13.69
CA LEU A 155 -8.01 -13.62 12.82
C LEU A 155 -8.85 -13.17 11.59
N LEU A 156 -9.77 -12.23 11.79
CA LEU A 156 -10.52 -11.62 10.67
C LEU A 156 -9.59 -10.84 9.73
N LEU A 157 -8.63 -10.09 10.27
CA LEU A 157 -7.65 -9.34 9.49
C LEU A 157 -6.69 -10.27 8.74
N PHE A 158 -6.32 -11.39 9.34
CA PHE A 158 -5.53 -12.44 8.72
C PHE A 158 -6.29 -13.04 7.52
N LEU A 159 -7.56 -13.39 7.69
CA LEU A 159 -8.40 -13.85 6.59
C LEU A 159 -8.52 -12.78 5.48
N ASN A 160 -8.74 -11.52 5.86
CA ASN A 160 -8.75 -10.40 4.91
C ASN A 160 -7.43 -10.30 4.14
N ASN A 161 -6.28 -10.53 4.79
CA ASN A 161 -4.98 -10.53 4.13
C ASN A 161 -4.83 -11.71 3.13
N MET A 162 -5.31 -12.90 3.48
CA MET A 162 -5.33 -14.03 2.54
C MET A 162 -6.19 -13.72 1.31
N LEU A 163 -7.37 -13.13 1.50
CA LEU A 163 -8.26 -12.70 0.42
C LEU A 163 -7.62 -11.58 -0.42
N TYR A 164 -6.93 -10.64 0.22
CA TYR A 164 -6.14 -9.62 -0.47
C TYR A 164 -5.09 -10.27 -1.39
N ILE A 165 -4.25 -11.16 -0.87
CA ILE A 165 -3.21 -11.84 -1.65
C ILE A 165 -3.82 -12.64 -2.81
N ALA A 166 -4.87 -13.43 -2.55
CA ALA A 166 -5.55 -14.20 -3.59
C ALA A 166 -6.12 -13.30 -4.69
N SER A 167 -6.76 -12.19 -4.32
CA SER A 167 -7.31 -11.22 -5.27
C SER A 167 -6.23 -10.47 -6.06
N LEU A 168 -5.08 -10.18 -5.42
CA LEU A 168 -3.96 -9.52 -6.06
C LEU A 168 -3.27 -10.43 -7.07
N ILE A 169 -3.02 -11.69 -6.69
CA ILE A 169 -2.49 -12.71 -7.61
C ILE A 169 -3.44 -12.90 -8.78
N GLY A 170 -4.74 -13.05 -8.51
CA GLY A 170 -5.77 -13.12 -9.55
C GLY A 170 -5.71 -11.94 -10.50
N LEU A 171 -5.63 -10.71 -9.98
CA LEU A 171 -5.50 -9.52 -10.80
C LEU A 171 -4.20 -9.51 -11.63
N ILE A 172 -3.06 -9.86 -11.05
CA ILE A 172 -1.77 -9.93 -11.76
C ILE A 172 -1.85 -10.94 -12.91
N ILE A 173 -2.47 -12.10 -12.69
CA ILE A 173 -2.72 -13.09 -13.74
C ILE A 173 -3.55 -12.44 -14.86
N LEU A 174 -4.68 -11.81 -14.52
CA LEU A 174 -5.55 -11.14 -15.49
C LEU A 174 -4.81 -10.05 -16.31
N LEU A 175 -3.92 -9.30 -15.68
CA LEU A 175 -3.12 -8.26 -16.33
C LEU A 175 -2.03 -8.83 -17.23
N SER A 176 -1.60 -10.07 -16.98
CA SER A 176 -0.56 -10.78 -17.73
C SER A 176 -1.09 -11.55 -18.95
N LEU A 177 -2.41 -11.83 -19.00
CA LEU A 177 -3.03 -12.54 -20.12
C LEU A 177 -2.83 -11.85 -21.46
N ASP A 178 -2.90 -12.61 -22.55
CA ASP A 178 -2.76 -12.08 -23.90
C ASP A 178 -3.87 -11.09 -24.28
N SER A 179 -3.48 -10.16 -25.15
CA SER A 179 -4.36 -9.12 -25.69
C SER A 179 -5.35 -9.74 -26.69
N LYS A 180 -6.63 -9.34 -26.69
CA LYS A 180 -7.54 -9.78 -27.75
C LYS A 180 -7.13 -9.17 -29.10
N THR A 181 -6.90 -9.98 -30.11
CA THR A 181 -6.50 -9.52 -31.46
C THR A 181 -7.66 -8.92 -32.25
N THR A 182 -8.90 -9.21 -31.85
CA THR A 182 -10.12 -8.66 -32.45
C THR A 182 -10.66 -7.47 -31.66
N ALA A 183 -11.53 -6.70 -32.31
CA ALA A 183 -12.29 -5.65 -31.65
C ALA A 183 -13.16 -6.26 -30.53
N ASN A 184 -13.29 -5.53 -29.42
CA ASN A 184 -14.17 -5.90 -28.31
C ASN A 184 -15.03 -4.68 -27.91
N ARG A 185 -15.90 -4.83 -26.90
CA ARG A 185 -16.79 -3.76 -26.42
C ARG A 185 -16.07 -2.46 -25.98
N TYR A 186 -14.76 -2.50 -25.80
CA TYR A 186 -13.93 -1.36 -25.37
C TYR A 186 -13.15 -0.71 -26.51
N GLY A 187 -13.35 -1.18 -27.75
CA GLY A 187 -12.79 -0.57 -28.95
C GLY A 187 -11.96 -1.52 -29.81
N PRO A 188 -11.32 -0.98 -30.87
CA PRO A 188 -10.44 -1.73 -31.75
C PRO A 188 -9.25 -2.30 -30.98
N PRO A 189 -8.52 -3.27 -31.54
CA PRO A 189 -7.27 -3.76 -30.96
C PRO A 189 -6.37 -2.57 -30.60
N ALA A 190 -5.80 -2.58 -29.39
CA ALA A 190 -4.77 -1.61 -29.04
C ALA A 190 -3.68 -1.68 -30.13
N ILE A 191 -3.13 -0.54 -30.56
CA ILE A 191 -2.07 -0.46 -31.59
C ILE A 191 -0.71 -0.62 -30.92
#